data_AF-A0A5C5VZK1-F1
#
_entry.id   AF-A0A5C5VZK1-F1
#
_cell.length_a   1.000
_cell.length_b   1.000
_cell.length_c   1.000
_cell.angle_alpha   90.00
_cell.angle_beta   90.00
_cell.angle_gamma   90.00
#
_symmetry.space_group_name_H-M   'P 1'
#
loop_
_entity.id
_entity.type
_entity.pdbx_description
1 polymer ?
#
loop_
_entity_poly.entity_id
_entity_poly.type
_entity_poly.pdbx_seq_one_letter_code
_entity_poly.pdbx_strand_id
1 'polypeptide(L)'
;MNIQACHECGKSAAVRVLRGYSHGVPDFRDLCLSCADERDRAAVRQQRRETQLPTKALLLMAGCMLMLIALSWDFLSLATRPGFGVFQRLGTALALVLVLLGAVSRTDVIAIMGAAMLALSLGADVLATDHVPGIGWKQQFVLLVGVGACGLAVWRPWRLSARTLLGVAERTT
;
A
#
# COMPACT_ATOMS: atom_id res chain seq x y z
N MET A 1 37.96 36.46 -2.45
CA MET A 1 36.78 35.55 -2.36
C MET A 1 36.17 35.73 -0.98
N ASN A 2 34.92 36.18 -0.89
CA ASN A 2 34.24 36.35 0.39
C ASN A 2 33.72 34.97 0.83
N ILE A 3 34.32 34.37 1.85
CA ILE A 3 33.94 33.04 2.34
C ILE A 3 32.62 33.21 3.10
N GLN A 4 31.52 32.79 2.49
CA GLN A 4 30.22 32.83 3.15
C GLN A 4 30.18 31.78 4.27
N ALA A 5 29.59 32.15 5.40
CA ALA A 5 29.39 31.25 6.54
C ALA A 5 28.13 30.39 6.32
N CYS A 6 28.20 29.13 6.75
CA CYS A 6 27.11 28.19 6.76
C CYS A 6 25.97 28.73 7.63
N HIS A 7 24.77 28.75 7.07
CA HIS A 7 23.62 29.36 7.73
C HIS A 7 23.14 28.59 8.98
N GLU A 8 23.53 27.33 9.16
CA GLU A 8 23.15 26.51 10.32
C GLU A 8 24.22 26.45 11.42
N CYS A 9 25.49 26.29 11.06
CA CYS A 9 26.57 26.07 12.03
C CYS A 9 27.68 27.12 12.02
N GLY A 10 27.63 28.12 11.13
CA GLY A 10 28.62 29.21 11.04
C GLY A 10 29.98 28.84 10.41
N LYS A 11 30.26 27.56 10.13
CA LYS A 11 31.49 27.10 9.44
C LYS A 11 31.54 27.59 7.99
N SER A 12 32.68 27.52 7.31
CA SER A 12 32.78 27.89 5.89
C SER A 12 31.78 27.10 5.02
N ALA A 13 30.94 27.81 4.26
CA ALA A 13 30.00 27.20 3.34
C ALA A 13 30.74 26.65 2.11
N ALA A 14 30.30 25.49 1.63
CA ALA A 14 30.88 24.81 0.46
C ALA A 14 29.86 24.64 -0.66
N VAL A 15 28.56 24.62 -0.34
CA VAL A 15 27.47 24.38 -1.29
C VAL A 15 26.33 25.38 -1.06
N ARG A 16 25.69 25.79 -2.15
CA ARG A 16 24.47 26.60 -2.13
C ARG A 16 23.29 25.72 -2.57
N VAL A 17 22.32 25.53 -1.67
CA VAL A 17 21.16 24.65 -1.91
C VAL A 17 19.90 25.49 -2.08
N LEU A 18 19.10 25.20 -3.10
CA LEU A 18 17.79 25.79 -3.30
C LEU A 18 16.79 25.13 -2.34
N ARG A 19 16.25 25.90 -1.38
CA ARG A 19 15.28 25.37 -0.41
C ARG A 19 13.84 25.38 -0.95
N GLY A 20 13.55 26.30 -1.86
CA GLY A 20 12.23 26.49 -2.44
C GLY A 20 12.09 27.88 -3.04
N TYR A 21 10.85 28.34 -3.20
CA TYR A 21 10.54 29.68 -3.68
C TYR A 21 9.69 30.40 -2.64
N SER A 22 10.16 31.55 -2.16
CA SER A 22 9.39 32.46 -1.31
C SER A 22 8.97 33.66 -2.14
N HIS A 23 7.67 33.90 -2.28
CA HIS A 23 7.12 34.99 -3.10
C HIS A 23 7.62 34.98 -4.56
N GLY A 24 7.79 33.79 -5.14
CA GLY A 24 8.27 33.64 -6.53
C GLY A 24 9.78 33.84 -6.71
N VAL A 25 10.53 34.12 -5.64
CA VAL A 25 11.99 34.26 -5.66
C VAL A 25 12.63 33.00 -5.08
N PRO A 26 13.66 32.41 -5.72
CA PRO A 26 14.35 31.24 -5.18
C PRO A 26 15.05 31.58 -3.84
N ASP A 27 14.72 30.83 -2.78
CA ASP A 27 15.38 30.91 -1.46
C ASP A 27 16.61 29.99 -1.46
N PHE A 28 17.79 30.59 -1.59
CA PHE A 28 19.07 29.89 -1.53
C PHE A 28 19.65 29.93 -0.12
N ARG A 29 20.19 28.80 0.35
CA ARG A 29 20.95 28.73 1.60
C ARG A 29 22.35 28.19 1.35
N ASP A 30 23.33 28.89 1.90
CA ASP A 30 24.72 28.46 1.90
C ASP A 30 24.95 27.52 3.09
N LEU A 31 25.38 26.29 2.79
CA LEU A 31 25.58 25.22 3.77
C LEU A 31 27.01 24.67 3.67
N CYS A 32 27.52 24.20 4.79
CA CYS A 32 28.71 23.34 4.79
C CYS A 32 28.30 21.91 4.37
N LEU A 33 29.28 21.14 3.89
CA LEU A 33 29.06 19.76 3.44
C LEU A 33 28.37 18.87 4.48
N SER A 34 28.72 18.99 5.78
CA SER A 34 28.11 18.17 6.83
C SER A 34 26.62 18.47 7.05
N CYS A 35 26.23 19.76 7.08
CA CYS A 35 24.83 20.15 7.24
C CYS A 35 24.00 19.81 6.00
N ALA A 36 24.59 19.93 4.80
CA ALA A 36 23.94 19.50 3.56
C ALA A 36 23.66 17.98 3.58
N ASP A 37 24.64 17.17 3.99
CA ASP A 37 24.51 15.71 4.09
C ASP A 37 23.42 15.28 5.09
N GLU A 38 23.34 15.94 6.25
CA GLU A 38 22.30 15.69 7.24
C GLU A 38 20.91 16.01 6.71
N ARG A 39 20.77 17.11 5.97
CA ARG A 39 19.51 17.49 5.33
C ARG A 39 19.09 16.54 4.23
N ASP A 40 20.00 16.10 3.37
CA ASP A 40 19.70 15.13 2.33
C ASP A 40 19.24 13.80 2.94
N ARG A 41 19.89 13.34 4.01
CA ARG A 41 19.45 12.14 4.76
C ARG A 41 18.08 12.34 5.39
N ALA A 42 17.78 13.53 5.92
CA ALA A 42 16.47 13.85 6.49
C ALA A 42 15.38 13.88 5.40
N ALA A 43 15.67 14.48 4.24
CA ALA A 43 14.77 14.56 3.09
C ALA A 43 14.44 13.16 2.56
N VAL A 44 15.45 12.29 2.39
CA VAL A 44 15.24 10.89 1.98
C VAL A 44 14.39 10.14 2.99
N ARG A 45 14.63 10.32 4.30
CA ARG A 45 13.80 9.69 5.36
C ARG A 45 12.35 10.18 5.31
N GLN A 46 12.13 11.47 5.06
CA GLN A 46 10.79 12.04 4.96
C GLN A 46 10.07 11.53 3.71
N GLN A 47 10.73 11.55 2.55
CA GLN A 47 10.17 11.04 1.30
C GLN A 47 9.83 9.55 1.40
N ARG A 48 10.64 8.76 2.11
CA ARG A 48 10.36 7.33 2.37
C ARG A 48 9.16 7.12 3.30
N ARG A 49 8.86 8.07 4.18
CA ARG A 49 7.63 8.03 5.01
C ARG A 49 6.39 8.40 4.20
N GLU A 50 6.51 9.32 3.26
CA GLU A 50 5.38 9.78 2.42
C GLU A 50 5.03 8.78 1.30
N THR A 51 6.01 8.05 0.78
CA THR A 51 5.79 7.04 -0.28
C THR A 51 5.29 5.68 0.21
N GLN A 52 5.25 5.45 1.52
CA GLN A 52 4.65 4.23 2.06
C GLN A 52 3.14 4.44 2.21
N LEU A 53 2.37 3.81 1.32
CA LEU A 53 0.94 3.61 1.54
C LEU A 53 0.75 3.08 2.96
N PRO A 54 -0.11 3.71 3.79
CA PRO A 54 -0.27 3.29 5.16
C PRO A 54 -0.70 1.82 5.13
N THR A 55 0.05 0.95 5.81
CA THR A 55 -0.19 -0.51 5.83
C THR A 55 -1.64 -0.86 6.15
N LYS A 56 -2.33 0.02 6.89
CA LYS A 56 -3.76 -0.06 7.19
C LYS A 56 -4.66 0.05 5.94
N ALA A 57 -4.36 0.97 5.02
CA ALA A 57 -5.09 1.09 3.76
C ALA A 57 -4.89 -0.16 2.89
N LEU A 58 -3.67 -0.72 2.92
CA LEU A 58 -3.34 -1.99 2.26
C LEU A 58 -4.20 -3.15 2.80
N LEU A 59 -4.28 -3.29 4.13
CA LEU A 59 -5.09 -4.29 4.82
C LEU A 59 -6.60 -4.11 4.55
N LEU A 60 -7.08 -2.87 4.56
CA LEU A 60 -8.49 -2.55 4.26
C LEU A 60 -8.82 -2.92 2.81
N MET A 61 -7.97 -2.53 1.85
CA MET A 61 -8.13 -2.88 0.42
C MET A 61 -8.15 -4.40 0.23
N ALA A 62 -7.22 -5.12 0.84
CA ALA A 62 -7.17 -6.58 0.77
C ALA A 62 -8.43 -7.24 1.37
N GLY A 63 -8.89 -6.78 2.53
CA GLY A 63 -10.10 -7.29 3.19
C GLY A 63 -11.38 -7.01 2.40
N CYS A 64 -11.55 -5.78 1.90
CA CYS A 64 -12.67 -5.42 1.03
C CYS A 64 -12.68 -6.25 -0.26
N MET A 65 -11.51 -6.47 -0.85
CA MET A 65 -11.40 -7.30 -2.05
C MET A 65 -11.84 -8.74 -1.74
N LEU A 66 -11.30 -9.37 -0.68
CA LEU A 66 -11.71 -10.73 -0.25
C LEU A 66 -13.22 -10.83 0.00
N MET A 67 -13.81 -9.82 0.64
CA MET A 67 -15.26 -9.78 0.91
C MET A 67 -16.07 -9.69 -0.38
N LEU A 68 -15.69 -8.82 -1.32
CA LEU A 68 -16.33 -8.70 -2.63
C LEU A 68 -16.28 -10.00 -3.40
N ILE A 69 -15.16 -10.72 -3.31
CA ILE A 69 -15.08 -11.98 -4.02
C ILE A 69 -15.94 -13.07 -3.36
N ALA A 70 -15.91 -13.18 -2.03
CA ALA A 70 -16.77 -14.12 -1.33
C ALA A 70 -18.26 -13.89 -1.67
N LEU A 71 -18.68 -12.62 -1.78
CA LEU A 71 -20.03 -12.25 -2.22
C LEU A 71 -20.29 -12.57 -3.69
N SER A 72 -19.30 -12.35 -4.58
CA SER A 72 -19.44 -12.61 -6.02
C SER A 72 -19.55 -14.10 -6.33
N TRP A 73 -18.99 -14.96 -5.47
CA TRP A 73 -19.05 -16.42 -5.61
C TRP A 73 -20.50 -16.94 -5.60
N ASP A 74 -21.34 -16.40 -4.73
CA ASP A 74 -22.75 -16.80 -4.63
C ASP A 74 -23.52 -16.47 -5.93
N PHE A 75 -23.15 -15.38 -6.61
CA PHE A 75 -23.73 -14.98 -7.90
C PHE A 75 -23.16 -15.75 -9.09
N LEU A 76 -21.99 -16.37 -8.98
CA LEU A 76 -21.35 -17.13 -10.07
C LEU A 76 -21.74 -18.63 -10.10
N SER A 77 -22.55 -19.10 -9.15
CA SER A 77 -23.02 -20.50 -9.07
C SER A 77 -23.98 -20.93 -10.20
N LEU A 78 -24.17 -20.09 -11.23
CA LEU A 78 -24.90 -20.43 -12.45
C LEU A 78 -24.01 -21.28 -13.37
N ALA A 79 -24.30 -22.59 -13.41
CA ALA A 79 -23.84 -23.61 -14.36
C ALA A 79 -22.66 -24.50 -13.93
N THR A 80 -23.01 -25.50 -13.13
CA THR A 80 -22.27 -26.75 -12.91
C THR A 80 -22.01 -27.49 -14.24
N ARG A 81 -20.73 -27.59 -14.66
CA ARG A 81 -20.24 -28.68 -15.53
C ARG A 81 -18.92 -29.23 -14.98
N PRO A 82 -18.70 -30.56 -15.01
CA PRO A 82 -17.52 -31.19 -14.46
C PRO A 82 -16.31 -30.98 -15.39
N GLY A 83 -15.31 -30.24 -14.89
CA GLY A 83 -14.01 -30.03 -15.53
C GLY A 83 -13.42 -28.66 -15.19
N PHE A 84 -12.11 -28.63 -14.91
CA PHE A 84 -11.34 -27.39 -14.73
C PHE A 84 -11.49 -26.51 -15.98
N GLY A 85 -12.37 -25.50 -15.91
CA GLY A 85 -12.76 -24.69 -17.05
C GLY A 85 -11.58 -23.92 -17.62
N VAL A 86 -11.54 -23.73 -18.94
CA VAL A 86 -10.51 -22.92 -19.63
C VAL A 86 -10.40 -21.52 -18.99
N PHE A 87 -11.53 -20.97 -18.53
CA PHE A 87 -11.59 -19.69 -17.82
C PHE A 87 -10.88 -19.70 -16.46
N GLN A 88 -10.87 -20.82 -15.74
CA GLN A 88 -10.19 -20.95 -14.45
C GLN A 88 -8.67 -21.04 -14.63
N ARG A 89 -8.20 -21.68 -15.72
CA ARG A 89 -6.78 -21.70 -16.11
C ARG A 89 -6.29 -20.34 -16.55
N LEU A 90 -7.11 -19.60 -17.32
CA LEU A 90 -6.81 -18.22 -17.70
C LEU A 90 -6.80 -17.30 -16.48
N GLY A 91 -7.75 -17.46 -15.54
CA GLY A 91 -7.82 -16.70 -14.31
C GLY A 91 -6.60 -16.90 -13.40
N THR A 92 -6.19 -18.15 -13.17
CA THR A 92 -4.96 -18.48 -12.42
C THR A 92 -3.71 -17.92 -13.08
N ALA A 93 -3.56 -18.10 -14.40
CA ALA A 93 -2.42 -17.59 -15.14
C ALA A 93 -2.34 -16.05 -15.09
N LEU A 94 -3.48 -15.36 -15.29
CA LEU A 94 -3.56 -13.90 -15.20
C LEU A 94 -3.25 -13.40 -13.79
N ALA A 95 -3.77 -14.08 -12.76
CA ALA A 95 -3.50 -13.77 -11.36
C ALA A 95 -2.00 -13.87 -11.04
N LEU A 96 -1.34 -14.95 -11.48
CA LEU A 96 0.10 -15.15 -11.29
C LEU A 96 0.92 -14.06 -11.98
N VAL A 97 0.55 -13.70 -13.22
CA VAL A 97 1.20 -12.61 -13.97
C VAL A 97 1.05 -11.27 -13.23
N LEU A 98 -0.13 -10.98 -12.68
CA LEU A 98 -0.36 -9.77 -11.88
C LEU A 98 0.48 -9.75 -10.58
N VAL A 99 0.60 -10.89 -9.87
CA VAL A 99 1.47 -11.00 -8.69
C VAL A 99 2.92 -10.67 -9.06
N LEU A 100 3.43 -11.30 -10.13
CA LEU A 100 4.81 -11.11 -10.58
C LEU A 100 5.06 -9.68 -11.05
N LEU A 101 4.12 -9.08 -11.79
CA LEU A 101 4.18 -7.68 -12.19
C LEU A 101 4.24 -6.76 -10.98
N GLY A 102 3.34 -6.93 -10.01
CA GLY A 102 3.33 -6.12 -8.78
C GLY A 102 4.62 -6.25 -7.96
N ALA A 103 5.19 -7.45 -7.90
CA ALA A 103 6.47 -7.70 -7.23
C ALA A 103 7.64 -6.98 -7.95
N VAL A 104 7.65 -6.96 -9.28
CA VAL A 104 8.69 -6.28 -10.08
C VAL A 104 8.51 -4.76 -10.07
N SER A 105 7.28 -4.25 -10.18
CA SER A 105 7.00 -2.80 -10.19
C SER A 105 7.03 -2.16 -8.79
N ARG A 106 7.22 -2.96 -7.73
CA ARG A 106 7.14 -2.53 -6.31
C ARG A 106 5.85 -1.75 -6.00
N THR A 107 4.78 -2.06 -6.74
CA THR A 107 3.46 -1.48 -6.49
C THR A 107 2.63 -2.50 -5.72
N ASP A 108 2.61 -2.31 -4.40
CA ASP A 108 1.95 -3.21 -3.45
C ASP A 108 0.50 -3.54 -3.84
N VAL A 109 -0.21 -2.59 -4.44
CA VAL A 109 -1.59 -2.76 -4.91
C VAL A 109 -1.74 -3.86 -5.95
N ILE A 110 -0.83 -3.93 -6.93
CA ILE A 110 -0.91 -4.91 -8.03
C ILE A 110 -0.59 -6.31 -7.50
N ALA A 111 0.39 -6.42 -6.58
CA ALA A 111 0.75 -7.68 -5.95
C ALA A 111 -0.39 -8.26 -5.11
N ILE A 112 -1.09 -7.41 -4.34
CA ILE A 112 -2.25 -7.83 -3.53
C ILE A 112 -3.40 -8.29 -4.43
N MET A 113 -3.69 -7.54 -5.49
CA MET A 113 -4.79 -7.86 -6.40
C MET A 113 -4.54 -9.21 -7.09
N GLY A 114 -3.31 -9.45 -7.55
CA GLY A 114 -2.89 -10.75 -8.09
C GLY A 114 -2.98 -11.87 -7.05
N ALA A 115 -2.54 -11.63 -5.81
CA ALA A 115 -2.54 -12.65 -4.75
C ALA A 115 -3.98 -13.04 -4.36
N ALA A 116 -4.88 -12.06 -4.30
CA ALA A 116 -6.31 -12.30 -4.12
C ALA A 116 -6.89 -13.12 -5.28
N MET A 117 -6.65 -12.73 -6.54
CA MET A 117 -7.10 -13.50 -7.71
C MET A 117 -6.59 -14.95 -7.71
N LEU A 118 -5.36 -15.16 -7.24
CA LEU A 118 -4.72 -16.48 -7.19
C LEU A 118 -5.32 -17.34 -6.07
N ALA A 119 -5.52 -16.75 -4.88
CA ALA A 119 -6.16 -17.43 -3.75
C ALA A 119 -7.57 -17.90 -4.07
N LEU A 120 -8.33 -17.10 -4.81
CA LEU A 120 -9.67 -17.48 -5.26
C LEU A 120 -9.67 -18.59 -6.29
N SER A 121 -8.78 -18.50 -7.27
CA SER A 121 -8.76 -19.48 -8.35
C SER A 121 -8.31 -20.86 -7.85
N LEU A 122 -7.44 -20.90 -6.83
CA LEU A 122 -7.07 -22.12 -6.11
C LEU A 122 -8.16 -22.57 -5.12
N GLY A 123 -8.84 -21.62 -4.47
CA GLY A 123 -9.94 -21.91 -3.54
C GLY A 123 -11.16 -22.52 -4.23
N ALA A 124 -11.41 -22.15 -5.49
CA ALA A 124 -12.51 -22.68 -6.30
C ALA A 124 -12.52 -24.22 -6.39
N ASP A 125 -11.35 -24.85 -6.55
CA ASP A 125 -11.27 -26.32 -6.65
C ASP A 125 -11.39 -27.01 -5.30
N VAL A 126 -10.84 -26.40 -4.24
CA VAL A 126 -10.95 -26.92 -2.88
C VAL A 126 -12.40 -26.87 -2.37
N LEU A 127 -13.23 -26.03 -2.97
CA LEU A 127 -14.66 -25.86 -2.65
C LEU A 127 -15.59 -26.75 -3.48
N ALA A 128 -15.13 -27.29 -4.61
CA ALA A 128 -15.95 -28.08 -5.52
C ALA A 128 -16.15 -29.55 -5.10
N THR A 129 -15.54 -30.02 -4.01
CA THR A 129 -15.51 -31.46 -3.71
C THR A 129 -16.76 -32.06 -3.07
N ASP A 130 -17.74 -31.32 -2.52
CA ASP A 130 -18.93 -31.96 -1.94
C ASP A 130 -20.20 -31.14 -2.17
N HIS A 131 -21.09 -31.66 -3.01
CA HIS A 131 -22.43 -31.14 -3.22
C HIS A 131 -23.31 -31.44 -2.00
N VAL A 132 -23.33 -30.54 -1.01
CA VAL A 132 -24.43 -30.46 -0.03
C VAL A 132 -24.90 -28.99 0.02
N PRO A 133 -26.17 -28.70 -0.28
CA PRO A 133 -26.71 -27.34 -0.28
C PRO A 133 -26.78 -26.82 1.15
N GLY A 134 -25.84 -25.94 1.49
CA GLY A 134 -25.71 -25.22 2.76
C GLY A 134 -24.49 -24.33 2.72
N ILE A 135 -24.44 -23.27 3.53
CA ILE A 135 -23.23 -22.44 3.68
C ILE A 135 -22.13 -23.35 4.22
N GLY A 136 -21.24 -23.81 3.33
CA GLY A 136 -20.16 -24.72 3.71
C GLY A 136 -19.26 -24.07 4.75
N TRP A 137 -18.79 -24.85 5.72
CA TRP A 137 -17.88 -24.40 6.78
C TRP A 137 -16.64 -23.67 6.22
N LYS A 138 -16.24 -24.01 4.99
CA LYS A 138 -15.15 -23.36 4.24
C LYS A 138 -15.50 -21.91 3.86
N GLN A 139 -16.73 -21.65 3.43
CA GLN A 139 -17.22 -20.31 3.09
C GLN A 139 -17.34 -19.43 4.35
N GLN A 140 -17.77 -20.02 5.47
CA GLN A 140 -17.75 -19.36 6.78
C GLN A 140 -16.34 -18.98 7.21
N PHE A 141 -15.34 -19.84 6.97
CA PHE A 141 -13.95 -19.56 7.33
C PHE A 141 -13.39 -18.37 6.54
N VAL A 142 -13.63 -18.30 5.23
CA VAL A 142 -13.19 -17.17 4.40
C VAL A 142 -13.87 -15.87 4.83
N LEU A 143 -15.18 -15.90 5.11
CA LEU A 143 -15.92 -14.75 5.64
C LEU A 143 -15.37 -14.30 6.99
N LEU A 144 -15.08 -15.23 7.89
CA LEU A 144 -14.59 -14.95 9.24
C LEU A 144 -13.17 -14.36 9.20
N VAL A 145 -12.31 -14.86 8.32
CA VAL A 145 -10.98 -14.29 8.06
C VAL A 145 -11.08 -12.90 7.44
N GLY A 146 -11.95 -12.70 6.45
CA GLY A 146 -12.16 -11.41 5.80
C GLY A 146 -12.69 -10.35 6.77
N VAL A 147 -13.75 -10.69 7.51
CA VAL A 147 -14.33 -9.83 8.56
C VAL A 147 -13.33 -9.58 9.68
N GLY A 148 -12.56 -10.59 10.09
CA GLY A 148 -11.51 -10.46 11.09
C GLY A 148 -10.41 -9.49 10.67
N ALA A 149 -9.96 -9.57 9.41
CA ALA A 149 -8.97 -8.66 8.84
C ALA A 149 -9.50 -7.21 8.75
N CYS A 150 -10.73 -7.02 8.27
CA CYS A 150 -11.40 -5.71 8.26
C CYS A 150 -11.58 -5.15 9.68
N GLY A 151 -12.01 -5.99 10.62
CA GLY A 151 -12.17 -5.66 12.02
C GLY A 151 -10.85 -5.24 12.66
N LEU A 152 -9.76 -5.97 12.44
CA LEU A 152 -8.41 -5.61 12.91
C LEU A 152 -7.92 -4.28 12.30
N ALA A 153 -8.21 -4.02 11.02
CA ALA A 153 -7.85 -2.78 10.36
C ALA A 153 -8.58 -1.57 10.95
N VAL A 154 -9.87 -1.72 11.29
CA VAL A 154 -10.70 -0.68 11.93
C VAL A 154 -10.38 -0.54 13.42
N TRP A 155 -10.18 -1.65 14.13
CA TRP A 155 -9.92 -1.68 15.58
C TRP A 155 -8.60 -1.01 15.91
N ARG A 156 -7.54 -1.20 15.10
CA ARG A 156 -6.24 -0.57 15.36
C ARG A 156 -6.42 0.96 15.29
N PRO A 157 -6.46 1.66 16.44
CA PRO A 157 -7.09 2.96 16.52
C PRO A 157 -6.43 3.94 15.56
N TRP A 158 -7.26 4.72 14.88
CA TRP A 158 -6.91 5.87 14.04
C TRP A 158 -6.12 6.99 14.76
N ARG A 159 -5.76 6.77 16.04
CA ARG A 159 -5.04 7.71 16.91
C ARG A 159 -3.67 8.16 16.40
N LEU A 160 -3.08 7.49 15.41
CA LEU A 160 -1.83 7.93 14.80
C LEU A 160 -2.02 8.97 13.68
N SER A 161 -3.15 8.97 12.97
CA SER A 161 -3.38 9.89 11.85
C SER A 161 -3.79 11.30 12.30
N ALA A 162 -4.47 11.44 13.45
CA ALA A 162 -4.87 12.73 13.99
C ALA A 162 -3.67 13.61 14.38
N ARG A 163 -2.57 13.02 14.88
CA ARG A 163 -1.36 13.78 15.24
C ARG A 163 -0.59 14.29 14.03
N THR A 164 -0.58 13.54 12.93
CA THR A 164 0.02 14.01 11.66
C THR A 164 -0.78 15.13 11.01
N LEU A 165 -2.12 15.12 11.13
CA LEU A 165 -2.95 16.22 10.60
C LEU A 165 -2.80 17.50 11.41
N LEU A 166 -2.69 17.39 12.75
CA LEU A 166 -2.48 18.56 13.61
C LEU A 166 -1.08 19.18 13.42
N GLY A 167 -0.04 18.38 13.18
CA GLY A 167 1.32 18.89 12.95
C GLY A 167 1.56 19.57 11.59
N VAL A 168 0.67 19.37 10.60
CA VAL A 168 0.74 20.08 9.31
C VAL A 168 0.10 21.47 9.41
N ALA A 169 -0.96 21.63 10.20
CA ALA A 169 -1.62 22.92 10.40
C ALA A 169 -0.72 23.95 11.12
N GLU A 170 0.21 23.49 11.96
CA GLU A 170 1.13 24.35 12.72
C GLU A 170 2.31 24.90 11.89
N ARG A 171 2.55 24.40 10.68
CA ARG A 171 3.63 24.90 9.80
C ARG A 171 3.18 25.99 8.82
N THR A 172 1.89 26.30 8.79
CA THR A 172 1.29 27.25 7.83
C THR A 172 0.94 28.61 8.43
N THR A 173 1.29 28.86 9.69
CA THR A 173 1.16 30.17 10.38
C THR A 173 2.52 30.66 10.81
#